data_AF-A0A962YQ43-F1
#
_entry.id   AF-A0A962YQ43-F1
#
_cell.length_a   1.000
_cell.length_b   1.000
_cell.length_c   1.000
_cell.angle_alpha   90.00
_cell.angle_beta   90.00
_cell.angle_gamma   90.00
#
_symmetry.space_group_name_H-M   'P 1'
#
loop_
_entity.id
_entity.type
_entity.pdbx_description
1 polymer ?
#
loop_
_entity_poly.entity_id
_entity_poly.type
_entity_poly.pdbx_seq_one_letter_code
_entity_poly.pdbx_strand_id
1 'polypeptide(L)'
;MSELRIRLGTVIWFVLGLGFLLSLPILFDWASWVFWLILVIAAVLALPIAWIKRAVFDCGRQRPFARHWLHSGVALLFILCIVVAAPIYYLATVTEIRPVVFPQATLTNGQKTVVFQGMQHFGSENFYKSVIYDLEKALADGYVIYYEAVQTSTPESKAFFEKLSGTLTGSSDLAGTYKAMGEACGLKFQSDYFTLLEADKQEHPERHVIADVDAIELKQEYERLLRTDPEFAKAHANDFKESPGGDSSGSMAQAIEWLKSGSEGQKKLAGIVCRGIMTLAFAPKENEKPGQFDPLIIDFRNRALAKRIIEDSHDKIFITYGARHLPGVLKLLKQQDPNWKVATVKWMRTIEAPKRSLEGKLTVHDSH
;
A
#
# COMPACT_ATOMS: atom_id res chain seq x y z
N MET A 1 -36.53 -35.50 17.93
CA MET A 1 -35.21 -34.89 17.65
C MET A 1 -34.60 -34.55 19.00
N SER A 2 -33.32 -34.86 19.26
CA SER A 2 -32.72 -34.56 20.57
C SER A 2 -32.63 -33.04 20.79
N GLU A 3 -32.85 -32.60 22.01
CA GLU A 3 -32.83 -31.18 22.41
C GLU A 3 -31.52 -30.48 21.99
N LEU A 4 -30.40 -31.19 22.08
CA LEU A 4 -29.09 -30.74 21.61
C LEU A 4 -29.06 -30.37 20.12
N ARG A 5 -29.72 -31.15 19.25
CA ARG A 5 -29.77 -30.85 17.80
C ARG A 5 -30.55 -29.57 17.50
N ILE A 6 -31.61 -29.29 18.27
CA ILE A 6 -32.40 -28.07 18.13
C ILE A 6 -31.55 -26.87 18.57
N ARG A 7 -30.92 -26.95 19.75
CA ARG A 7 -30.04 -25.90 20.27
C ARG A 7 -28.90 -25.56 19.31
N LEU A 8 -28.18 -26.58 18.81
CA LEU A 8 -27.12 -26.39 17.82
C LEU A 8 -27.63 -25.78 16.51
N GLY A 9 -28.78 -26.25 16.01
CA GLY A 9 -29.41 -25.70 14.80
C GLY A 9 -29.76 -24.22 14.95
N THR A 10 -30.31 -23.81 16.09
CA THR A 10 -30.63 -22.41 16.39
C THR A 10 -29.38 -21.54 16.43
N VAL A 11 -28.30 -22.01 17.06
CA VAL A 11 -27.02 -21.26 17.10
C VAL A 11 -26.45 -21.08 15.70
N ILE A 12 -26.44 -22.13 14.88
CA ILE A 12 -25.94 -22.04 13.49
C ILE A 12 -26.75 -21.02 12.69
N TRP A 13 -28.08 -21.06 12.78
CA TRP A 13 -28.95 -20.11 12.09
C TRP A 13 -28.75 -18.67 12.57
N PHE A 14 -28.54 -18.47 13.87
CA PHE A 14 -28.24 -17.16 14.42
C PHE A 14 -26.91 -16.61 13.87
N VAL A 15 -25.85 -17.42 13.87
CA VAL A 15 -24.53 -17.01 13.35
C VAL A 15 -24.60 -16.72 11.84
N LEU A 16 -25.28 -17.57 11.07
CA LEU A 16 -25.47 -17.34 9.63
C LEU A 16 -26.29 -16.07 9.36
N GLY A 17 -27.35 -15.84 10.14
CA GLY A 17 -28.16 -14.63 10.04
C GLY A 17 -27.37 -13.37 10.36
N LEU A 18 -26.58 -13.38 11.44
CA LEU A 18 -25.72 -12.26 11.79
C LEU A 18 -24.65 -12.01 10.72
N GLY A 19 -23.98 -13.06 10.24
CA GLY A 19 -23.00 -12.96 9.16
C GLY A 19 -23.60 -12.39 7.88
N PHE A 20 -24.80 -12.84 7.49
CA PHE A 20 -25.55 -12.28 6.37
C PHE A 20 -25.81 -10.79 6.54
N LEU A 21 -26.32 -10.36 7.71
CA LEU A 21 -26.59 -8.95 7.99
C LEU A 21 -25.31 -8.10 7.91
N LEU A 22 -24.17 -8.62 8.38
CA LEU A 22 -22.87 -7.95 8.27
C LEU A 22 -22.36 -7.90 6.82
N SER A 23 -22.76 -8.82 5.95
CA SER A 23 -22.40 -8.79 4.53
C SER A 23 -23.19 -7.73 3.74
N LEU A 24 -24.40 -7.38 4.15
CA LEU A 24 -25.28 -6.49 3.38
C LEU A 24 -24.64 -5.13 3.04
N PRO A 25 -24.03 -4.39 3.99
CA PRO A 25 -23.40 -3.11 3.65
C PRO A 25 -22.33 -3.25 2.57
N ILE A 26 -21.51 -4.31 2.65
CA ILE A 26 -20.45 -4.56 1.66
C ILE A 26 -21.04 -4.83 0.27
N LEU A 27 -22.09 -5.65 0.19
CA LEU A 27 -22.73 -6.00 -1.08
C LEU A 27 -23.42 -4.78 -1.72
N PHE A 28 -24.10 -3.96 -0.92
CA PHE A 28 -24.79 -2.77 -1.42
C PHE A 28 -23.83 -1.64 -1.78
N ASP A 29 -22.76 -1.42 -1.00
CA ASP A 29 -21.73 -0.43 -1.30
C ASP A 29 -20.90 -0.81 -2.53
N TRP A 30 -20.71 -2.11 -2.80
CA TRP A 30 -19.97 -2.58 -3.97
C TRP A 30 -20.81 -2.49 -5.24
N ALA A 31 -21.97 -3.16 -5.27
CA ALA A 31 -22.96 -2.99 -6.32
C ALA A 31 -24.25 -3.70 -5.91
N SER A 32 -25.36 -2.95 -5.85
CA SER A 32 -26.66 -3.49 -5.45
C SER A 32 -27.12 -4.69 -6.29
N TRP A 33 -26.70 -4.79 -7.56
CA TRP A 33 -27.00 -5.94 -8.42
C TRP A 33 -26.30 -7.25 -8.00
N VAL A 34 -25.16 -7.17 -7.30
CA VAL A 34 -24.44 -8.36 -6.81
C VAL A 34 -25.30 -9.13 -5.82
N PHE A 35 -26.04 -8.45 -4.94
CA PHE A 35 -26.98 -9.09 -4.02
C PHE A 35 -28.05 -9.89 -4.78
N TRP A 36 -28.65 -9.28 -5.81
CA TRP A 36 -29.68 -9.94 -6.62
C TRP A 36 -29.11 -11.13 -7.42
N LEU A 37 -27.89 -11.01 -7.94
CA LEU A 37 -27.20 -12.12 -8.58
C LEU A 37 -26.97 -13.28 -7.59
N ILE A 38 -26.49 -12.98 -6.37
CA ILE A 38 -26.30 -14.00 -5.32
C ILE A 38 -27.64 -14.67 -4.97
N LEU A 39 -28.74 -13.90 -4.90
CA LEU A 39 -30.07 -14.44 -4.64
C LEU A 39 -30.50 -15.46 -5.72
N VAL A 40 -30.28 -15.12 -7.00
CA VAL A 40 -30.59 -16.03 -8.12
C VAL A 40 -29.71 -17.28 -8.06
N ILE A 41 -28.40 -17.12 -7.83
CA ILE A 41 -27.47 -18.25 -7.69
C ILE A 41 -27.89 -19.16 -6.53
N ALA A 42 -28.22 -18.59 -5.36
CA ALA A 42 -28.68 -19.34 -4.20
C ALA A 42 -29.97 -20.13 -4.50
N ALA A 43 -30.92 -19.51 -5.20
CA ALA A 43 -32.18 -20.14 -5.59
C ALA A 43 -31.97 -21.32 -6.55
N VAL A 44 -31.06 -21.18 -7.53
CA VAL A 44 -30.72 -22.24 -8.50
C VAL A 44 -29.98 -23.38 -7.80
N LEU A 45 -28.95 -23.07 -7.01
CA LEU A 45 -28.17 -24.07 -6.26
C LEU A 45 -29.00 -24.80 -5.20
N ALA A 46 -30.08 -24.19 -4.69
CA ALA A 46 -30.99 -24.83 -3.75
C ALA A 46 -31.82 -25.96 -4.36
N LEU A 47 -32.04 -25.97 -5.69
CA LEU A 47 -32.83 -27.01 -6.38
C LEU A 47 -32.25 -28.42 -6.20
N PRO A 48 -30.97 -28.70 -6.55
CA PRO A 48 -30.39 -30.02 -6.34
C PRO A 48 -30.29 -30.39 -4.86
N ILE A 49 -29.98 -29.44 -3.97
CA ILE A 49 -29.90 -29.68 -2.53
C ILE A 49 -31.26 -30.08 -1.95
N ALA A 50 -32.33 -29.39 -2.36
CA ALA A 50 -33.69 -29.70 -1.94
C ALA A 50 -34.16 -31.06 -2.44
N TRP A 51 -33.77 -31.41 -3.68
CA TRP A 51 -34.05 -32.72 -4.27
C TRP A 51 -33.36 -33.84 -3.49
N ILE A 52 -32.06 -33.72 -3.23
CA ILE A 52 -31.30 -34.69 -2.42
C ILE A 52 -31.88 -34.81 -1.01
N LYS A 53 -32.18 -33.68 -0.34
CA LYS A 53 -32.76 -33.71 1.01
C LYS A 53 -34.08 -34.47 1.05
N ARG A 54 -34.94 -34.22 0.07
CA ARG A 54 -36.23 -34.93 -0.06
C ARG A 54 -36.03 -36.42 -0.35
N ALA A 55 -35.12 -36.76 -1.27
CA ALA A 55 -34.89 -38.13 -1.71
C ALA A 55 -34.20 -39.01 -0.65
N VAL A 56 -33.33 -38.44 0.17
CA VAL A 56 -32.50 -39.21 1.13
C VAL A 56 -33.06 -39.17 2.55
N PHE A 57 -33.55 -38.03 3.02
CA PHE A 57 -33.87 -37.84 4.44
C PHE A 57 -35.38 -37.80 4.76
N ASP A 58 -36.23 -37.65 3.74
CA ASP A 58 -37.68 -37.49 3.92
C ASP A 58 -38.49 -38.55 3.14
N CYS A 59 -37.87 -39.70 2.81
CA CYS A 59 -38.56 -40.90 2.32
C CYS A 59 -39.65 -41.33 3.32
N GLY A 60 -40.89 -40.91 3.07
CA GLY A 60 -42.07 -41.22 3.89
C GLY A 60 -42.70 -40.04 4.63
N ARG A 61 -42.12 -38.82 4.60
CA ARG A 61 -42.76 -37.59 5.13
C ARG A 61 -43.24 -36.70 3.97
N GLN A 62 -44.55 -36.45 3.89
CA GLN A 62 -45.18 -35.63 2.84
C GLN A 62 -44.90 -34.11 2.97
N ARG A 63 -43.66 -33.71 3.24
CA ARG A 63 -43.30 -32.28 3.25
C ARG A 63 -43.16 -31.75 1.81
N PRO A 64 -43.68 -30.56 1.50
CA PRO A 64 -43.62 -30.02 0.16
C PRO A 64 -42.17 -29.70 -0.24
N PHE A 65 -41.82 -29.97 -1.50
CA PHE A 65 -40.51 -29.64 -2.07
C PHE A 65 -40.15 -28.16 -1.87
N ALA A 66 -41.13 -27.28 -2.04
CA ALA A 66 -40.99 -25.83 -1.86
C ALA A 66 -40.40 -25.46 -0.49
N ARG A 67 -40.73 -26.19 0.59
CA ARG A 67 -40.19 -25.92 1.93
C ARG A 67 -38.70 -26.27 2.03
N HIS A 68 -38.28 -27.39 1.43
CA HIS A 68 -36.88 -27.80 1.39
C HIS A 68 -36.04 -26.87 0.53
N TRP A 69 -36.62 -26.44 -0.58
CA TRP A 69 -36.03 -25.46 -1.49
C TRP A 69 -35.86 -24.10 -0.82
N LEU A 70 -36.92 -23.55 -0.21
CA LEU A 70 -36.85 -22.26 0.49
C LEU A 70 -35.82 -22.29 1.63
N HIS A 71 -35.86 -23.31 2.49
CA HIS A 71 -34.92 -23.42 3.61
C HIS A 71 -33.47 -23.59 3.14
N SER A 72 -33.23 -24.34 2.05
CA SER A 72 -31.89 -24.49 1.49
C SER A 72 -31.44 -23.23 0.76
N GLY A 73 -32.35 -22.52 0.09
CA GLY A 73 -32.12 -21.24 -0.58
C GLY A 73 -31.74 -20.14 0.39
N VAL A 74 -32.46 -20.00 1.51
CA VAL A 74 -32.11 -19.01 2.55
C VAL A 74 -30.74 -19.33 3.17
N ALA A 75 -30.47 -20.61 3.47
CA ALA A 75 -29.16 -21.00 4.00
C ALA A 75 -28.03 -20.71 3.01
N LEU A 76 -28.22 -21.03 1.72
CA LEU A 76 -27.25 -20.75 0.67
C LEU A 76 -27.06 -19.25 0.45
N LEU A 77 -28.13 -18.46 0.48
CA LEU A 77 -28.06 -17.00 0.39
C LEU A 77 -27.17 -16.44 1.49
N PHE A 78 -27.39 -16.86 2.74
CA PHE A 78 -26.59 -16.41 3.88
C PHE A 78 -25.11 -16.77 3.71
N ILE A 79 -24.83 -18.03 3.35
CA ILE A 79 -23.46 -18.51 3.14
C ILE A 79 -22.78 -17.76 2.01
N LEU A 80 -23.43 -17.59 0.86
CA LEU A 80 -22.85 -16.92 -0.30
C LEU A 80 -22.57 -15.44 -0.03
N CYS A 81 -23.49 -14.73 0.63
CA CYS A 81 -23.25 -13.35 1.06
C CYS A 81 -22.05 -13.25 2.01
N ILE A 82 -21.90 -14.19 2.95
CA ILE A 82 -20.74 -14.24 3.86
C ILE A 82 -19.46 -14.49 3.06
N VAL A 83 -19.46 -15.47 2.16
CA VAL A 83 -18.28 -15.83 1.34
C VAL A 83 -17.82 -14.66 0.47
N VAL A 84 -18.74 -13.88 -0.10
CA VAL A 84 -18.38 -12.71 -0.92
C VAL A 84 -17.83 -11.56 -0.08
N ALA A 85 -18.38 -11.31 1.12
CA ALA A 85 -17.93 -10.21 1.98
C ALA A 85 -16.68 -10.54 2.80
N ALA A 86 -16.44 -11.81 3.12
CA ALA A 86 -15.38 -12.25 4.01
C ALA A 86 -13.96 -11.81 3.58
N PRO A 87 -13.56 -11.87 2.29
CA PRO A 87 -12.26 -11.38 1.85
C PRO A 87 -12.04 -9.90 2.17
N ILE A 88 -13.08 -9.06 2.04
CA ILE A 88 -12.98 -7.62 2.32
C ILE A 88 -12.79 -7.39 3.82
N TYR A 89 -13.55 -8.08 4.66
CA TYR A 89 -13.36 -8.03 6.12
C TYR A 89 -12.00 -8.56 6.55
N TYR A 90 -11.50 -9.61 5.92
CA TYR A 90 -10.16 -10.13 6.16
C TYR A 90 -9.08 -9.10 5.84
N LEU A 91 -9.14 -8.48 4.65
CA LEU A 91 -8.19 -7.45 4.21
C LEU A 91 -8.24 -6.21 5.11
N ALA A 92 -9.44 -5.77 5.51
CA ALA A 92 -9.60 -4.69 6.49
C ALA A 92 -8.94 -5.04 7.82
N THR A 93 -9.21 -6.26 8.33
CA THR A 93 -8.68 -6.73 9.60
C THR A 93 -7.17 -6.80 9.57
N VAL A 94 -6.59 -7.44 8.54
CA VAL A 94 -5.12 -7.55 8.37
C VAL A 94 -4.45 -6.19 8.38
N THR A 95 -5.01 -5.20 7.69
CA THR A 95 -4.49 -3.83 7.67
C THR A 95 -4.50 -3.19 9.06
N GLU A 96 -5.52 -3.45 9.87
CA GLU A 96 -5.63 -2.90 11.22
C GLU A 96 -4.68 -3.58 12.22
N ILE A 97 -4.58 -4.92 12.18
CA ILE A 97 -3.79 -5.68 13.15
C ILE A 97 -2.30 -5.75 12.81
N ARG A 98 -1.95 -5.58 11.52
CA ARG A 98 -0.58 -5.65 10.99
C ARG A 98 -0.34 -4.52 9.99
N PRO A 99 -0.47 -3.24 10.39
CA PRO A 99 -0.29 -2.13 9.47
C PRO A 99 1.12 -2.14 8.88
N VAL A 100 1.26 -1.63 7.65
CA VAL A 100 2.58 -1.39 7.08
C VAL A 100 3.22 -0.27 7.89
N VAL A 101 4.38 -0.57 8.47
CA VAL A 101 5.15 0.37 9.28
C VAL A 101 6.52 0.59 8.69
N PHE A 102 6.95 1.84 8.63
CA PHE A 102 8.31 2.20 8.25
C PHE A 102 9.10 2.82 9.41
N PRO A 103 10.41 2.57 9.46
CA PRO A 103 11.24 3.04 10.55
C PRO A 103 11.62 4.51 10.35
N GLN A 104 11.65 5.24 11.44
CA GLN A 104 12.48 6.43 11.62
C GLN A 104 13.62 6.03 12.55
N ALA A 105 14.85 6.03 12.05
CA ALA A 105 16.02 5.59 12.78
C ALA A 105 16.98 6.74 13.01
N THR A 106 17.38 6.99 14.25
CA THR A 106 18.49 7.90 14.55
C THR A 106 19.78 7.10 14.50
N LEU A 107 20.64 7.42 13.55
CA LEU A 107 21.97 6.87 13.37
C LEU A 107 23.01 7.85 13.93
N THR A 108 24.05 7.35 14.57
CA THR A 108 25.16 8.20 15.02
C THR A 108 26.46 7.44 15.13
N ASN A 109 27.58 8.12 14.93
CA ASN A 109 28.93 7.65 15.27
C ASN A 109 29.53 8.37 16.48
N GLY A 110 28.74 9.19 17.19
CA GLY A 110 29.18 10.02 18.31
C GLY A 110 29.59 11.45 17.92
N GLN A 111 29.91 11.71 16.65
CA GLN A 111 30.19 13.05 16.12
C GLN A 111 29.00 13.57 15.30
N LYS A 112 28.55 12.76 14.33
CA LYS A 112 27.43 13.08 13.44
C LYS A 112 26.17 12.33 13.88
N THR A 113 25.02 12.97 13.71
CA THR A 113 23.68 12.43 13.95
C THR A 113 22.86 12.52 12.68
N VAL A 114 22.34 11.38 12.23
CA VAL A 114 21.51 11.26 11.04
C VAL A 114 20.17 10.67 11.44
N VAL A 115 19.08 11.41 11.27
CA VAL A 115 17.73 10.86 11.38
C VAL A 115 17.31 10.37 10.01
N PHE A 116 17.14 9.06 9.85
CA PHE A 116 16.67 8.45 8.63
C PHE A 116 15.17 8.17 8.75
N GLN A 117 14.36 8.99 8.09
CA GLN A 117 12.92 8.80 7.95
C GLN A 117 12.63 7.90 6.73
N GLY A 118 12.25 6.66 6.97
CA GLY A 118 11.81 5.74 5.91
C GLY A 118 10.50 6.21 5.28
N MET A 119 10.51 6.41 3.97
CA MET A 119 9.40 6.94 3.19
C MET A 119 8.74 5.88 2.29
N GLN A 120 7.47 6.14 1.98
CA GLN A 120 6.72 5.58 0.84
C GLN A 120 6.22 6.77 0.00
N HIS A 121 6.09 6.59 -1.32
CA HIS A 121 5.54 7.63 -2.19
C HIS A 121 4.07 7.96 -1.93
N PHE A 122 3.29 7.02 -1.38
CA PHE A 122 1.94 7.26 -0.89
C PHE A 122 1.69 6.54 0.44
N GLY A 123 0.82 7.08 1.29
CA GLY A 123 0.67 6.65 2.67
C GLY A 123 -0.50 7.30 3.40
N SER A 124 -0.69 6.95 4.66
CA SER A 124 -1.77 7.48 5.49
C SER A 124 -1.57 8.98 5.73
N GLU A 125 -2.67 9.70 5.93
CA GLU A 125 -2.61 11.13 6.21
C GLU A 125 -1.81 11.43 7.49
N ASN A 126 -2.00 10.61 8.52
CA ASN A 126 -1.32 10.75 9.80
C ASN A 126 0.18 10.49 9.68
N PHE A 127 0.59 9.59 8.79
CA PHE A 127 2.00 9.36 8.48
C PHE A 127 2.65 10.63 7.95
N TYR A 128 2.10 11.25 6.90
CA TYR A 128 2.72 12.47 6.36
C TYR A 128 2.61 13.68 7.28
N LYS A 129 1.52 13.84 8.02
CA LYS A 129 1.44 14.87 9.07
C LYS A 129 2.56 14.71 10.11
N SER A 130 2.83 13.47 10.52
CA SER A 130 3.94 13.18 11.45
C SER A 130 5.29 13.44 10.82
N VAL A 131 5.49 13.09 9.55
CA VAL A 131 6.74 13.37 8.80
C VAL A 131 6.98 14.88 8.71
N ILE A 132 5.97 15.67 8.32
CA ILE A 132 6.11 17.15 8.23
C ILE A 132 6.41 17.75 9.60
N TYR A 133 5.70 17.34 10.64
CA TYR A 133 5.96 17.80 12.00
C TYR A 133 7.40 17.48 12.45
N ASP A 134 7.87 16.25 12.19
CA ASP A 134 9.23 15.84 12.54
C ASP A 134 10.28 16.63 11.72
N LEU A 135 9.97 17.00 10.47
CA LEU A 135 10.82 17.86 9.61
C LEU A 135 10.88 19.30 10.08
N GLU A 136 9.75 19.93 10.39
CA GLU A 136 9.69 21.30 10.94
C GLU A 136 10.46 21.39 12.25
N LYS A 137 10.29 20.39 13.12
CA LYS A 137 11.06 20.28 14.35
C LYS A 137 12.56 20.13 14.06
N ALA A 138 12.94 19.27 13.11
CA ALA A 138 14.34 19.08 12.74
C ALA A 138 14.97 20.39 12.22
N LEU A 139 14.25 21.14 11.38
CA LEU A 139 14.68 22.46 10.90
C LEU A 139 14.89 23.44 12.05
N ALA A 140 13.99 23.46 13.04
CA ALA A 140 14.12 24.27 14.25
C ALA A 140 15.31 23.83 15.13
N ASP A 141 15.61 22.53 15.17
CA ASP A 141 16.74 21.95 15.91
C ASP A 141 18.09 22.05 15.18
N GLY A 142 18.12 22.73 14.02
CA GLY A 142 19.31 23.03 13.22
C GLY A 142 19.78 21.86 12.34
N TYR A 143 18.88 20.95 11.97
CA TYR A 143 19.18 19.91 10.98
C TYR A 143 19.12 20.47 9.56
N VAL A 144 19.95 19.91 8.68
CA VAL A 144 19.74 20.02 7.23
C VAL A 144 18.87 18.85 6.78
N ILE A 145 17.97 19.12 5.83
CA ILE A 145 17.01 18.14 5.33
C ILE A 145 17.48 17.58 3.99
N TYR A 146 17.56 16.27 3.90
CA TYR A 146 17.93 15.50 2.72
C TYR A 146 16.70 14.87 2.08
N TYR A 147 16.45 15.19 0.81
CA TYR A 147 15.31 14.69 0.04
C TYR A 147 15.73 13.66 -0.99
N GLU A 148 14.93 12.59 -1.11
CA GLU A 148 14.93 11.69 -2.26
C GLU A 148 14.21 12.35 -3.44
N ALA A 149 14.96 12.68 -4.49
CA ALA A 149 14.42 13.17 -5.75
C ALA A 149 15.46 13.01 -6.86
N VAL A 150 15.25 12.02 -7.73
CA VAL A 150 16.09 11.85 -8.92
C VAL A 150 15.95 13.08 -9.81
N GLN A 151 17.07 13.76 -10.06
CA GLN A 151 17.08 14.97 -10.87
C GLN A 151 17.05 14.63 -12.37
N THR A 152 16.31 15.43 -13.15
CA THR A 152 16.18 15.27 -14.60
C THR A 152 16.50 16.59 -15.30
N SER A 153 17.70 17.12 -15.05
CA SER A 153 18.08 18.49 -15.40
C SER A 153 18.31 18.71 -16.91
N THR A 154 18.50 17.63 -17.69
CA THR A 154 18.74 17.68 -19.14
C THR A 154 17.68 16.89 -19.92
N PRO A 155 17.45 17.19 -21.21
CA PRO A 155 16.55 16.40 -22.05
C PRO A 155 16.89 14.90 -22.09
N GLU A 156 18.19 14.58 -22.07
CA GLU A 156 18.67 13.19 -22.03
C GLU A 156 18.31 12.50 -20.71
N SER A 157 18.60 13.15 -19.58
CA SER A 157 18.29 12.63 -18.24
C SER A 157 16.78 12.39 -18.07
N LYS A 158 15.94 13.32 -18.58
CA LYS A 158 14.48 13.19 -18.59
C LYS A 158 14.01 12.02 -19.44
N ALA A 159 14.50 11.91 -20.68
CA ALA A 159 14.11 10.82 -21.58
C ALA A 159 14.51 9.44 -21.04
N PHE A 160 15.67 9.33 -20.38
CA PHE A 160 16.05 8.09 -19.70
C PHE A 160 15.14 7.79 -18.51
N PHE A 161 14.87 8.78 -17.67
CA PHE A 161 14.02 8.60 -16.50
C PHE A 161 12.57 8.22 -16.86
N GLU A 162 12.02 8.78 -17.94
CA GLU A 162 10.70 8.38 -18.48
C GLU A 162 10.67 6.92 -18.91
N LYS A 163 11.73 6.43 -19.58
CA LYS A 163 11.86 5.02 -19.97
C LYS A 163 11.96 4.11 -18.75
N LEU A 164 12.80 4.49 -17.78
CA LEU A 164 12.95 3.78 -16.51
C LEU A 164 11.63 3.71 -15.75
N SER A 165 10.92 4.84 -15.67
CA SER A 165 9.58 4.91 -15.06
C SER A 165 8.60 3.98 -15.77
N GLY A 166 8.62 3.96 -17.11
CA GLY A 166 7.82 3.07 -17.93
C GLY A 166 8.08 1.59 -17.63
N THR A 167 9.33 1.20 -17.42
CA THR A 167 9.67 -0.17 -17.04
C THR A 167 9.30 -0.50 -15.59
N LEU A 168 9.44 0.45 -14.66
CA LEU A 168 9.14 0.24 -13.25
C LEU A 168 7.64 0.22 -12.93
N THR A 169 6.84 1.02 -13.65
CA THR A 169 5.43 1.25 -13.30
C THR A 169 4.45 1.08 -14.46
N GLY A 170 4.94 0.88 -15.68
CA GLY A 170 4.11 0.83 -16.89
C GLY A 170 3.69 2.20 -17.42
N SER A 171 4.20 3.29 -16.84
CA SER A 171 3.91 4.68 -17.22
C SER A 171 5.18 5.52 -17.23
N SER A 172 5.30 6.45 -18.18
CA SER A 172 6.40 7.42 -18.22
C SER A 172 6.32 8.48 -17.11
N ASP A 173 5.14 8.68 -16.52
CA ASP A 173 4.91 9.58 -15.39
C ASP A 173 4.85 8.80 -14.07
N LEU A 174 6.01 8.68 -13.42
CA LEU A 174 6.15 7.97 -12.14
C LEU A 174 5.37 8.65 -11.01
N ALA A 175 5.48 9.97 -10.90
CA ALA A 175 4.85 10.73 -9.83
C ALA A 175 3.31 10.72 -9.97
N GLY A 176 2.80 10.92 -11.18
CA GLY A 176 1.38 10.80 -11.47
C GLY A 176 0.83 9.40 -11.19
N THR A 177 1.61 8.36 -11.49
CA THR A 177 1.24 6.97 -11.16
C THR A 177 1.12 6.75 -9.66
N TYR A 178 2.11 7.19 -8.87
CA TYR A 178 2.03 7.09 -7.41
C TYR A 178 0.89 7.91 -6.80
N LYS A 179 0.63 9.10 -7.35
CA LYS A 179 -0.51 9.92 -6.91
C LYS A 179 -1.84 9.22 -7.19
N ALA A 180 -2.03 8.70 -8.40
CA ALA A 180 -3.24 7.99 -8.78
C ALA A 180 -3.45 6.72 -7.94
N MET A 181 -2.38 5.96 -7.64
CA MET A 181 -2.43 4.82 -6.73
C MET A 181 -2.81 5.25 -5.31
N GLY A 182 -2.22 6.33 -4.80
CA GLY A 182 -2.56 6.89 -3.51
C GLY A 182 -4.05 7.21 -3.40
N GLU A 183 -4.57 7.99 -4.36
CA GLU A 183 -5.99 8.37 -4.44
C GLU A 183 -6.92 7.16 -4.52
N ALA A 184 -6.62 6.18 -5.38
CA ALA A 184 -7.41 4.96 -5.54
C ALA A 184 -7.48 4.13 -4.25
N CYS A 185 -6.44 4.19 -3.41
CA CYS A 185 -6.36 3.47 -2.14
C CYS A 185 -6.82 4.32 -0.94
N GLY A 186 -7.34 5.53 -1.20
CA GLY A 186 -7.72 6.52 -0.19
C GLY A 186 -6.55 7.04 0.64
N LEU A 187 -5.32 6.89 0.15
CA LEU A 187 -4.08 7.36 0.76
C LEU A 187 -3.70 8.72 0.16
N LYS A 188 -2.65 9.33 0.72
CA LYS A 188 -2.12 10.62 0.26
C LYS A 188 -0.81 10.42 -0.48
N PHE A 189 -0.51 11.33 -1.40
CA PHE A 189 0.77 11.37 -2.09
C PHE A 189 1.78 12.22 -1.31
N GLN A 190 3.04 11.79 -1.23
CA GLN A 190 4.04 12.46 -0.40
C GLN A 190 4.26 13.93 -0.77
N SER A 191 4.27 14.24 -2.07
CA SER A 191 4.66 15.58 -2.54
C SER A 191 3.61 16.63 -2.20
N ASP A 192 2.33 16.24 -2.06
CA ASP A 192 1.27 17.16 -1.64
C ASP A 192 1.57 17.74 -0.25
N TYR A 193 2.27 17.00 0.62
CA TYR A 193 2.67 17.46 1.96
C TYR A 193 3.95 18.26 1.97
N PHE A 194 4.92 17.92 1.12
CA PHE A 194 6.19 18.65 1.06
C PHE A 194 6.03 20.09 0.55
N THR A 195 4.89 20.42 -0.07
CA THR A 195 4.51 21.81 -0.40
C THR A 195 4.48 22.72 0.83
N LEU A 196 4.21 22.18 2.03
CA LEU A 196 4.19 22.94 3.28
C LEU A 196 5.57 23.47 3.68
N LEU A 197 6.64 22.90 3.13
CA LEU A 197 8.02 23.31 3.40
C LEU A 197 8.56 24.30 2.35
N GLU A 198 7.77 24.65 1.32
CA GLU A 198 8.27 25.50 0.22
C GLU A 198 8.60 26.93 0.66
N ALA A 199 7.90 27.47 1.66
CA ALA A 199 8.23 28.78 2.22
C ALA A 199 9.62 28.76 2.89
N ASP A 200 9.90 27.75 3.73
CA ASP A 200 11.20 27.59 4.39
C ASP A 200 12.32 27.29 3.37
N LYS A 201 12.05 26.49 2.34
CA LYS A 201 12.98 26.25 1.22
C LYS A 201 13.37 27.53 0.48
N GLN A 202 12.43 28.46 0.31
CA GLN A 202 12.70 29.72 -0.37
C GLN A 202 13.50 30.68 0.51
N GLU A 203 13.20 30.72 1.80
CA GLU A 203 13.88 31.59 2.76
C GLU A 203 15.28 31.06 3.14
N HIS A 204 15.42 29.74 3.21
CA HIS A 204 16.61 29.05 3.71
C HIS A 204 17.01 27.84 2.85
N PRO A 205 17.30 28.04 1.55
CA PRO A 205 17.58 26.97 0.62
C PRO A 205 18.78 26.09 1.02
N GLU A 206 19.74 26.64 1.78
CA GLU A 206 20.91 25.91 2.29
C GLU A 206 20.55 24.78 3.27
N ARG A 207 19.38 24.84 3.91
CA ARG A 207 18.90 23.80 4.83
C ARG A 207 18.16 22.66 4.10
N HIS A 208 17.97 22.77 2.79
CA HIS A 208 17.21 21.80 1.99
C HIS A 208 18.03 21.25 0.82
N VAL A 209 18.41 19.99 0.93
CA VAL A 209 19.34 19.34 0.02
C VAL A 209 18.65 18.20 -0.70
N ILE A 210 18.63 18.24 -2.03
CA ILE A 210 18.31 17.04 -2.83
C ILE A 210 19.53 16.12 -2.76
N ALA A 211 19.40 15.03 -2.01
CA ALA A 211 20.50 14.14 -1.62
C ALA A 211 20.56 12.85 -2.45
N ASP A 212 19.91 12.87 -3.61
CA ASP A 212 19.80 11.76 -4.54
C ASP A 212 20.75 11.92 -5.73
N VAL A 213 20.77 10.91 -6.60
CA VAL A 213 21.51 10.92 -7.87
C VAL A 213 20.71 11.59 -8.99
N ASP A 214 21.40 12.09 -10.01
CA ASP A 214 20.76 12.51 -11.28
C ASP A 214 20.42 11.29 -12.14
N ALA A 215 19.39 11.41 -12.97
CA ALA A 215 19.01 10.35 -13.91
C ALA A 215 20.11 10.01 -14.91
N ILE A 216 21.04 10.92 -15.22
CA ILE A 216 22.21 10.61 -16.04
C ILE A 216 23.18 9.67 -15.32
N GLU A 217 23.35 9.83 -14.00
CA GLU A 217 24.20 8.94 -13.20
C GLU A 217 23.57 7.54 -13.13
N LEU A 218 22.24 7.46 -13.01
CA LEU A 218 21.50 6.20 -13.11
C LEU A 218 21.70 5.54 -14.48
N LYS A 219 21.64 6.31 -15.57
CA LYS A 219 21.90 5.79 -16.91
C LYS A 219 23.30 5.19 -17.01
N GLN A 220 24.30 5.93 -16.56
CA GLN A 220 25.70 5.48 -16.60
C GLN A 220 25.92 4.22 -15.76
N GLU A 221 25.32 4.15 -14.56
CA GLU A 221 25.39 2.96 -13.72
C GLU A 221 24.68 1.76 -14.36
N TYR A 222 23.51 1.98 -14.96
CA TYR A 222 22.79 0.95 -15.70
C TYR A 222 23.63 0.38 -16.84
N GLU A 223 24.23 1.25 -17.67
CA GLU A 223 25.13 0.83 -18.76
C GLU A 223 26.39 0.13 -18.24
N ARG A 224 26.94 0.58 -17.11
CA ARG A 224 28.06 -0.10 -16.45
C ARG A 224 27.66 -1.50 -16.01
N LEU A 225 26.50 -1.67 -15.39
CA LEU A 225 25.98 -2.96 -14.93
C LEU A 225 25.75 -3.91 -16.12
N LEU A 226 25.13 -3.44 -17.22
CA LEU A 226 24.97 -4.24 -18.44
C LEU A 226 26.31 -4.76 -18.99
N ARG A 227 27.40 -4.00 -18.85
CA ARG A 227 28.73 -4.40 -19.32
C ARG A 227 29.48 -5.30 -18.34
N THR A 228 29.26 -5.14 -17.03
CA THR A 228 30.11 -5.73 -15.99
C THR A 228 29.46 -6.87 -15.22
N ASP A 229 28.13 -6.99 -15.27
CA ASP A 229 27.36 -8.03 -14.60
C ASP A 229 26.54 -8.82 -15.65
N PRO A 230 27.00 -10.04 -16.03
CA PRO A 230 26.30 -10.86 -17.00
C PRO A 230 24.89 -11.28 -16.60
N GLU A 231 24.61 -11.46 -15.30
CA GLU A 231 23.27 -11.83 -14.82
C GLU A 231 22.32 -10.63 -14.91
N PHE A 232 22.79 -9.44 -14.54
CA PHE A 232 22.05 -8.20 -14.76
C PHE A 232 21.78 -7.98 -16.26
N ALA A 233 22.81 -8.11 -17.11
CA ALA A 233 22.67 -7.96 -18.56
C ALA A 233 21.61 -8.91 -19.14
N LYS A 234 21.58 -10.16 -18.67
CA LYS A 234 20.59 -11.16 -19.09
C LYS A 234 19.19 -10.81 -18.61
N ALA A 235 19.03 -10.38 -17.36
CA ALA A 235 17.74 -10.00 -16.80
C ALA A 235 17.12 -8.79 -17.51
N HIS A 236 17.97 -7.86 -17.96
CA HIS A 236 17.58 -6.57 -18.54
C HIS A 236 17.74 -6.51 -20.07
N ALA A 237 17.93 -7.65 -20.75
CA ALA A 237 18.17 -7.71 -22.19
C ALA A 237 17.00 -7.19 -23.06
N ASN A 238 15.81 -7.09 -22.48
CA ASN A 238 14.58 -6.62 -23.13
C ASN A 238 14.06 -5.30 -22.56
N ASP A 239 14.79 -4.69 -21.62
CA ASP A 239 14.42 -3.40 -21.07
C ASP A 239 14.35 -2.35 -22.17
N PHE A 240 13.42 -1.42 -22.01
CA PHE A 240 13.19 -0.30 -22.94
C PHE A 240 12.85 -0.69 -24.38
N LYS A 241 12.65 -1.99 -24.68
CA LYS A 241 12.05 -2.41 -25.95
C LYS A 241 10.56 -2.11 -25.92
N GLU A 242 10.04 -1.59 -27.03
CA GLU A 242 8.60 -1.47 -27.22
C GLU A 242 7.98 -2.87 -27.13
N SER A 243 7.18 -3.11 -26.09
CA SER A 243 6.43 -4.36 -25.99
C SER A 243 5.26 -4.28 -26.97
N PRO A 244 5.17 -5.17 -27.98
CA PRO A 244 4.00 -5.19 -28.85
C PRO A 244 2.82 -5.75 -28.03
N GLY A 245 1.97 -4.87 -27.50
CA GLY A 245 0.68 -5.25 -26.92
C GLY A 245 0.72 -5.91 -25.53
N GLY A 246 1.67 -5.53 -24.67
CA GLY A 246 1.70 -5.97 -23.27
C GLY A 246 0.75 -5.17 -22.38
N ASP A 247 -0.54 -5.50 -22.41
CA ASP A 247 -1.63 -4.88 -21.64
C ASP A 247 -1.59 -5.16 -20.12
N SER A 248 -0.40 -5.28 -19.51
CA SER A 248 -0.24 -5.53 -18.07
C SER A 248 -0.40 -4.26 -17.25
N SER A 249 0.03 -3.11 -17.77
CA SER A 249 -0.30 -1.77 -17.24
C SER A 249 -1.76 -1.41 -17.50
N GLY A 250 -2.38 -2.01 -18.52
CA GLY A 250 -3.81 -1.90 -18.81
C GLY A 250 -4.66 -2.35 -17.62
N SER A 251 -4.28 -3.41 -16.91
CA SER A 251 -5.07 -3.93 -15.77
C SER A 251 -5.12 -3.00 -14.56
N MET A 252 -3.98 -2.41 -14.15
CA MET A 252 -3.92 -1.49 -12.99
C MET A 252 -4.46 -0.11 -13.37
N ALA A 253 -4.14 0.41 -14.55
CA ALA A 253 -4.66 1.69 -15.01
C ALA A 253 -6.19 1.64 -15.24
N GLN A 254 -6.71 0.55 -15.83
CA GLN A 254 -8.16 0.33 -15.95
C GLN A 254 -8.82 0.14 -14.59
N ALA A 255 -8.17 -0.56 -13.65
CA ALA A 255 -8.66 -0.67 -12.29
C ALA A 255 -8.74 0.71 -11.61
N ILE A 256 -7.70 1.54 -11.73
CA ILE A 256 -7.68 2.90 -11.19
C ILE A 256 -8.77 3.77 -11.83
N GLU A 257 -8.97 3.68 -13.15
CA GLU A 257 -9.99 4.46 -13.86
C GLU A 257 -11.41 4.02 -13.50
N TRP A 258 -11.64 2.71 -13.37
CA TRP A 258 -12.89 2.16 -12.84
C TRP A 258 -13.14 2.63 -11.40
N LEU A 259 -12.11 2.71 -10.57
CA LEU A 259 -12.21 3.23 -9.21
C LEU A 259 -12.53 4.72 -9.14
N LYS A 260 -11.97 5.53 -10.05
CA LYS A 260 -12.26 6.98 -10.11
C LYS A 260 -13.72 7.27 -10.45
N SER A 261 -14.31 6.48 -11.34
CA SER A 261 -15.70 6.61 -11.79
C SER A 261 -16.74 5.95 -10.87
N GLY A 262 -16.29 5.22 -9.83
CA GLY A 262 -17.16 4.55 -8.88
C GLY A 262 -17.91 5.48 -7.90
N SER A 263 -18.94 4.96 -7.25
CA SER A 263 -19.64 5.63 -6.14
C SER A 263 -18.74 5.79 -4.91
N GLU A 264 -19.12 6.63 -3.95
CA GLU A 264 -18.38 6.79 -2.69
C GLU A 264 -18.26 5.48 -1.89
N GLY A 265 -19.29 4.62 -1.93
CA GLY A 265 -19.24 3.28 -1.35
C GLY A 265 -18.21 2.38 -2.03
N GLN A 266 -18.18 2.39 -3.37
CA GLN A 266 -17.21 1.62 -4.17
C GLN A 266 -15.77 2.08 -3.90
N LYS A 267 -15.52 3.39 -3.90
CA LYS A 267 -14.21 3.97 -3.59
C LYS A 267 -13.74 3.59 -2.18
N LYS A 268 -14.63 3.63 -1.19
CA LYS A 268 -14.31 3.23 0.18
C LYS A 268 -13.93 1.75 0.28
N LEU A 269 -14.70 0.86 -0.34
CA LEU A 269 -14.41 -0.57 -0.35
C LEU A 269 -13.12 -0.88 -1.11
N ALA A 270 -12.90 -0.22 -2.24
CA ALA A 270 -11.66 -0.34 -2.99
C ALA A 270 -10.43 0.13 -2.21
N GLY A 271 -10.56 1.22 -1.46
CA GLY A 271 -9.53 1.68 -0.53
C GLY A 271 -9.18 0.62 0.51
N ILE A 272 -10.19 -0.04 1.09
CA ILE A 272 -9.99 -1.17 2.04
C ILE A 272 -9.25 -2.32 1.36
N VAL A 273 -9.72 -2.74 0.19
CA VAL A 273 -9.14 -3.86 -0.56
C VAL A 273 -7.68 -3.54 -0.95
N CYS A 274 -7.44 -2.37 -1.52
CA CYS A 274 -6.11 -1.94 -1.92
C CYS A 274 -5.14 -1.92 -0.72
N ARG A 275 -5.52 -1.29 0.39
CA ARG A 275 -4.69 -1.22 1.60
C ARG A 275 -4.38 -2.61 2.15
N GLY A 276 -5.35 -3.53 2.14
CA GLY A 276 -5.12 -4.91 2.55
C GLY A 276 -4.19 -5.67 1.61
N ILE A 277 -4.36 -5.54 0.30
CA ILE A 277 -3.45 -6.13 -0.68
C ILE A 277 -2.03 -5.60 -0.49
N MET A 278 -1.87 -4.28 -0.32
CA MET A 278 -0.57 -3.67 -0.06
C MET A 278 0.02 -4.13 1.27
N THR A 279 -0.79 -4.27 2.31
CA THR A 279 -0.33 -4.80 3.60
C THR A 279 0.21 -6.22 3.47
N LEU A 280 -0.46 -7.07 2.70
CA LEU A 280 0.02 -8.42 2.41
C LEU A 280 1.27 -8.40 1.50
N ALA A 281 1.32 -7.49 0.51
CA ALA A 281 2.43 -7.39 -0.42
C ALA A 281 3.73 -6.87 0.25
N PHE A 282 3.59 -5.93 1.18
CA PHE A 282 4.69 -5.34 1.96
C PHE A 282 4.97 -6.09 3.27
N ALA A 283 4.24 -7.17 3.55
CA ALA A 283 4.56 -8.02 4.69
C ALA A 283 6.01 -8.55 4.54
N PRO A 284 6.84 -8.50 5.59
CA PRO A 284 8.19 -9.03 5.52
C PRO A 284 8.18 -10.49 5.08
N LYS A 285 8.94 -10.83 4.04
CA LYS A 285 9.12 -12.21 3.58
C LYS A 285 10.52 -12.67 3.93
N GLU A 286 10.62 -13.81 4.61
CA GLU A 286 11.90 -14.47 4.81
C GLU A 286 12.47 -14.90 3.45
N ASN A 287 13.71 -14.48 3.15
CA ASN A 287 14.42 -14.77 1.91
C ASN A 287 13.84 -14.13 0.64
N GLU A 288 13.26 -12.94 0.73
CA GLU A 288 12.89 -12.18 -0.46
C GLU A 288 14.11 -11.96 -1.37
N LYS A 289 13.99 -12.37 -2.62
CA LYS A 289 15.05 -12.13 -3.62
C LYS A 289 15.10 -10.64 -3.94
N PRO A 290 16.30 -10.07 -4.13
CA PRO A 290 16.43 -8.71 -4.63
C PRO A 290 15.64 -8.51 -5.92
N GLY A 291 15.02 -7.34 -6.06
CA GLY A 291 14.40 -6.92 -7.31
C GLY A 291 15.45 -6.81 -8.43
N GLN A 292 15.03 -7.02 -9.67
CA GLN A 292 15.93 -6.95 -10.84
C GLN A 292 16.66 -5.60 -10.91
N PHE A 293 15.95 -4.51 -10.59
CA PHE A 293 16.51 -3.16 -10.55
C PHE A 293 17.20 -2.79 -9.22
N ASP A 294 17.24 -3.65 -8.20
CA ASP A 294 17.84 -3.32 -6.91
C ASP A 294 19.32 -2.86 -7.02
N PRO A 295 20.19 -3.44 -7.88
CA PRO A 295 21.55 -2.95 -8.06
C PRO A 295 21.63 -1.47 -8.47
N LEU A 296 20.62 -0.99 -9.21
CA LEU A 296 20.53 0.39 -9.71
C LEU A 296 19.73 1.30 -8.76
N ILE A 297 18.52 0.90 -8.39
CA ILE A 297 17.56 1.74 -7.66
C ILE A 297 17.82 1.71 -6.15
N ILE A 298 18.43 0.65 -5.61
CA ILE A 298 18.74 0.52 -4.18
C ILE A 298 20.24 0.69 -3.96
N ASP A 299 21.07 -0.19 -4.51
CA ASP A 299 22.47 -0.29 -4.11
C ASP A 299 23.31 0.89 -4.58
N PHE A 300 23.17 1.33 -5.83
CA PHE A 300 23.88 2.51 -6.33
C PHE A 300 23.49 3.79 -5.58
N ARG A 301 22.19 3.99 -5.39
CA ARG A 301 21.65 5.14 -4.64
C ARG A 301 22.06 5.11 -3.16
N ASN A 302 22.14 3.92 -2.55
CA ASN A 302 22.70 3.77 -1.20
C ASN A 302 24.17 4.21 -1.13
N ARG A 303 24.99 3.83 -2.12
CA ARG A 303 26.40 4.27 -2.20
C ARG A 303 26.52 5.79 -2.31
N ALA A 304 25.72 6.40 -3.18
CA ALA A 304 25.71 7.85 -3.36
C ALA A 304 25.27 8.58 -2.08
N LEU A 305 24.16 8.15 -1.47
CA LEU A 305 23.64 8.76 -0.24
C LEU A 305 24.61 8.59 0.94
N ALA A 306 25.18 7.39 1.13
CA ALA A 306 26.15 7.16 2.21
C ALA A 306 27.41 8.02 2.03
N LYS A 307 27.95 8.10 0.80
CA LYS A 307 29.07 8.98 0.48
C LYS A 307 28.75 10.44 0.85
N ARG A 308 27.57 10.91 0.46
CA ARG A 308 27.14 12.29 0.74
C ARG A 308 27.04 12.56 2.25
N ILE A 309 26.47 11.64 3.03
CA ILE A 309 26.41 11.75 4.51
C ILE A 309 27.83 11.85 5.13
N ILE A 310 28.78 11.07 4.62
CA ILE A 310 30.16 11.05 5.13
C ILE A 310 30.89 12.36 4.80
N GLU A 311 30.69 12.87 3.58
CA GLU A 311 31.37 14.07 3.08
C GLU A 311 30.72 15.38 3.56
N ASP A 312 29.48 15.35 4.03
CA ASP A 312 28.77 16.53 4.51
C ASP A 312 29.38 17.08 5.81
N SER A 313 29.57 18.40 5.86
CA SER A 313 30.15 19.11 7.00
C SER A 313 29.18 19.29 8.18
N HIS A 314 27.87 19.12 7.97
CA HIS A 314 26.87 19.29 9.02
C HIS A 314 26.80 18.07 9.92
N ASP A 315 26.78 18.31 11.23
CA ASP A 315 26.70 17.24 12.23
C ASP A 315 25.29 16.68 12.43
N LYS A 316 24.27 17.35 11.86
CA LYS A 316 22.86 17.01 12.00
C LYS A 316 22.18 16.96 10.64
N ILE A 317 21.79 15.75 10.21
CA ILE A 317 21.13 15.52 8.92
C ILE A 317 19.82 14.78 9.16
N PHE A 318 18.72 15.25 8.59
CA PHE A 318 17.44 14.56 8.59
C PHE A 318 17.13 14.13 7.16
N ILE A 319 17.01 12.83 6.92
CA ILE A 319 16.87 12.23 5.60
C ILE A 319 15.45 11.73 5.43
N THR A 320 14.75 12.16 4.37
CA THR A 320 13.50 11.55 3.90
C THR A 320 13.79 10.75 2.64
N TYR A 321 13.81 9.42 2.77
CA TYR A 321 14.22 8.53 1.68
C TYR A 321 13.52 7.17 1.82
N GLY A 322 13.36 6.43 0.72
CA GLY A 322 12.64 5.17 0.67
C GLY A 322 13.10 4.20 1.76
N ALA A 323 12.17 3.60 2.50
CA ALA A 323 12.49 2.82 3.70
C ALA A 323 13.47 1.65 3.45
N ARG A 324 13.47 1.08 2.24
CA ARG A 324 14.37 -0.01 1.82
C ARG A 324 15.84 0.38 1.76
N HIS A 325 16.16 1.67 1.73
CA HIS A 325 17.54 2.15 1.66
C HIS A 325 18.27 2.08 3.01
N LEU A 326 17.55 2.18 4.13
CA LEU A 326 18.14 2.28 5.47
C LEU A 326 19.17 1.17 5.79
N PRO A 327 18.89 -0.13 5.58
CA PRO A 327 19.85 -1.19 5.91
C PRO A 327 21.15 -1.08 5.11
N GLY A 328 21.04 -0.76 3.81
CA GLY A 328 22.19 -0.62 2.92
C GLY A 328 23.02 0.61 3.26
N VAL A 329 22.38 1.75 3.52
CA VAL A 329 23.05 2.98 3.96
C VAL A 329 23.79 2.75 5.28
N LEU A 330 23.13 2.18 6.30
CA LEU A 330 23.78 1.90 7.58
C LEU A 330 24.98 0.96 7.43
N LYS A 331 24.88 -0.06 6.57
CA LYS A 331 25.99 -0.97 6.28
C LYS A 331 27.18 -0.21 5.69
N LEU A 332 26.95 0.68 4.73
CA LEU A 332 27.99 1.48 4.08
C LEU A 332 28.62 2.48 5.07
N LEU A 333 27.81 3.14 5.90
CA LEU A 333 28.32 4.02 6.95
C LEU A 333 29.24 3.27 7.93
N LYS A 334 28.84 2.07 8.36
CA LYS A 334 29.65 1.21 9.24
C LYS A 334 30.96 0.73 8.61
N GLN A 335 30.99 0.54 7.29
CA GLN A 335 32.20 0.16 6.57
C GLN A 335 33.25 1.27 6.59
N GLN A 336 32.81 2.54 6.59
CA GLN A 336 33.70 3.69 6.68
C GLN A 336 34.11 3.99 8.13
N ASP A 337 33.16 3.94 9.06
CA ASP A 337 33.40 4.16 10.48
C ASP A 337 32.58 3.15 11.32
N PRO A 338 33.23 2.19 11.99
CA PRO A 338 32.55 1.14 12.74
C PRO A 338 31.76 1.67 13.96
N ASN A 339 31.96 2.93 14.35
CA ASN A 339 31.21 3.54 15.46
C ASN A 339 29.76 3.88 15.09
N TRP A 340 29.40 3.90 13.80
CA TRP A 340 28.02 4.09 13.37
C TRP A 340 27.10 3.03 13.98
N LYS A 341 26.09 3.49 14.70
CA LYS A 341 25.08 2.64 15.33
C LYS A 341 23.70 3.27 15.24
N VAL A 342 22.69 2.43 15.38
CA VAL A 342 21.30 2.88 15.56
C VAL A 342 21.15 3.25 17.03
N ALA A 343 20.95 4.54 17.32
CA ALA A 343 20.70 5.03 18.66
C ALA A 343 19.24 4.75 19.07
N THR A 344 18.29 5.04 18.19
CA THR A 344 16.86 4.85 18.44
C THR A 344 16.13 4.45 17.16
N VAL A 345 14.99 3.77 17.31
CA VAL A 345 14.06 3.47 16.22
C VAL A 345 12.65 3.74 16.68
N LYS A 346 11.90 4.50 15.87
CA LYS A 346 10.46 4.69 15.97
C LYS A 346 9.82 4.05 14.74
N TRP A 347 8.70 3.36 14.91
CA TRP A 347 7.94 2.76 13.80
C TRP A 347 6.66 3.55 13.56
N MET A 348 6.42 3.97 12.33
CA MET A 348 5.25 4.78 11.97
C MET A 348 4.33 4.02 11.02
N ARG A 349 3.02 4.07 11.28
CA ARG A 349 2.00 3.42 10.45
C ARG A 349 1.84 4.13 9.11
N THR A 350 2.59 3.68 8.13
CA THR A 350 2.58 4.20 6.75
C THR A 350 1.28 3.85 6.04
N ILE A 351 0.77 2.63 6.20
CA ILE A 351 -0.56 2.23 5.72
C ILE A 351 -1.35 1.69 6.91
N GLU A 352 -2.47 2.33 7.22
CA GLU A 352 -3.40 1.93 8.28
C GLU A 352 -4.80 1.67 7.72
N ALA A 353 -5.71 1.07 8.49
CA ALA A 353 -7.09 0.94 8.03
C ALA A 353 -7.74 2.33 7.91
N PRO A 354 -8.75 2.50 7.03
CA PRO A 354 -9.47 3.76 6.95
C PRO A 354 -10.07 4.08 8.32
N LYS A 355 -9.72 5.24 8.91
CA LYS A 355 -10.43 5.73 10.07
C LYS A 355 -11.87 6.01 9.64
N ARG A 356 -12.84 5.49 10.41
CA ARG A 356 -14.17 6.10 10.37
C ARG A 356 -13.94 7.55 10.78
N SER A 357 -14.40 8.49 9.97
CA SER A 357 -14.48 9.90 10.35
C SER A 357 -15.38 10.00 11.58
N LEU A 358 -14.81 9.77 12.76
CA LEU A 358 -15.28 10.36 13.99
C LEU A 358 -14.86 11.84 13.93
N GLU A 359 -15.37 12.53 12.92
CA GLU A 359 -15.32 13.98 12.83
C GLU A 359 -16.27 14.49 13.90
N GLY A 360 -15.73 14.81 15.06
CA GLY A 360 -16.44 15.66 16.00
C GLY A 360 -16.65 17.01 15.32
N LYS A 361 -17.88 17.30 14.90
CA LYS A 361 -18.24 18.68 14.60
C LYS A 361 -18.22 19.42 15.93
N LEU A 362 -17.23 20.30 16.13
CA LEU A 362 -17.32 21.34 17.14
C LEU A 362 -18.45 22.27 16.71
N THR A 363 -19.67 22.00 17.20
CA THR A 363 -20.76 22.96 17.13
C THR A 363 -20.43 24.06 18.12
N VAL A 364 -19.87 25.16 17.62
CA VAL A 364 -19.79 26.41 18.37
C VAL A 364 -21.24 26.87 18.54
N HIS A 365 -21.78 26.74 19.74
CA HIS A 365 -23.02 27.41 20.09
C HIS A 365 -22.67 28.86 20.38
N ASP A 366 -23.00 29.76 19.45
CA ASP A 366 -23.04 31.18 19.72
C ASP A 366 -24.15 31.42 20.75
N SER A 367 -23.76 31.64 21.99
CA SER A 367 -24.63 32.17 23.03
C SER A 367 -24.87 33.65 22.73
N HIS A 368 -26.05 33.96 22.20
CA HIS A 368 -26.60 35.31 22.09
C HIS A 368 -26.81 35.95 23.45
#